data_AF-A0A525DE59-F1
#
_entry.id   AF-A0A525DE59-F1
#
_cell.length_a   1.000
_cell.length_b   1.000
_cell.length_c   1.000
_cell.angle_alpha   90.00
_cell.angle_beta   90.00
_cell.angle_gamma   90.00
#
_symmetry.space_group_name_H-M   'P 1'
#
loop_
_entity.id
_entity.type
_entity.pdbx_description
1 polymer ?
#
loop_
_entity_poly.entity_id
_entity_poly.type
_entity_poly.pdbx_seq_one_letter_code
_entity_poly.pdbx_strand_id
1 'polypeptide(L)'
;MISKQQQPEVVRKVLIHAADFKVFWQSTGPFRYALTSMEYPPVLLEPDEWVFSNDPVLLLKDLMQFNERKMAFVKAPFSPESKSSLKPETLLPWRINSFCEEWSSMGCDFFTPMGYLTRKLTEPDESMGAAQVEELFFKKLEISMDSMGYKLLKPSDPKFKTASVHAYLKEWEQDDSDAGFA
;
A
#
# COMPACT_ATOMS: atom_id res chain seq x y z
N MET A 1 26.26 -9.76 23.97
CA MET A 1 25.93 -9.51 22.55
C MET A 1 24.45 -9.74 22.39
N ILE A 2 23.65 -8.68 22.32
CA ILE A 2 22.21 -8.80 22.11
C ILE A 2 22.02 -9.00 20.61
N SER A 3 21.56 -10.19 20.22
CA SER A 3 21.16 -10.50 18.85
C SER A 3 20.19 -9.42 18.39
N LYS A 4 20.57 -8.62 17.39
CA LYS A 4 19.63 -7.75 16.69
C LYS A 4 18.55 -8.66 16.13
N GLN A 5 17.39 -8.69 16.76
CA GLN A 5 16.21 -9.29 16.17
C GLN A 5 16.00 -8.59 14.84
N GLN A 6 16.16 -9.35 13.77
CA GLN A 6 15.90 -8.91 12.42
C GLN A 6 14.38 -8.72 12.37
N GLN A 7 13.92 -7.47 12.52
CA GLN A 7 12.51 -7.14 12.42
C GLN A 7 11.98 -7.71 11.09
N PRO A 8 10.78 -8.33 11.06
CA PRO A 8 10.17 -8.75 9.82
C PRO A 8 10.11 -7.55 8.86
N GLU A 9 10.36 -7.82 7.58
CA GLU A 9 10.39 -6.79 6.53
C GLU A 9 9.04 -6.05 6.41
N VAL A 10 7.95 -6.75 6.71
CA VAL A 10 6.60 -6.20 6.92
C VAL A 10 5.95 -6.93 8.10
N VAL A 11 5.21 -6.19 8.95
CA VAL A 11 4.46 -6.74 10.09
C VAL A 11 3.00 -6.34 9.97
N ARG A 12 2.10 -7.32 9.97
CA ARG A 12 0.65 -7.10 10.06
C ARG A 12 0.15 -7.40 11.47
N LYS A 13 -0.72 -6.55 12.02
CA LYS A 13 -1.25 -6.71 13.38
C LYS A 13 -2.61 -6.03 13.53
N VAL A 14 -3.59 -6.76 14.07
CA VAL A 14 -4.84 -6.18 14.56
C VAL A 14 -4.60 -5.54 15.92
N LEU A 15 -4.89 -4.24 16.03
CA LEU A 15 -4.71 -3.42 17.21
C LEU A 15 -6.02 -2.66 17.44
N ILE A 16 -6.84 -3.17 18.36
CA ILE A 16 -8.23 -2.71 18.55
C ILE A 16 -8.27 -1.41 19.34
N HIS A 17 -7.35 -1.25 20.31
CA HIS A 17 -7.28 -0.06 21.15
C HIS A 17 -5.93 0.66 21.01
N ALA A 18 -5.94 1.97 21.26
CA ALA A 18 -4.72 2.77 21.26
C ALA A 18 -3.69 2.28 22.29
N ALA A 19 -4.14 1.69 23.39
CA ALA A 19 -3.29 1.04 24.38
C ALA A 19 -2.50 -0.14 23.79
N ASP A 20 -3.14 -1.00 23.00
CA ASP A 20 -2.50 -2.13 22.33
C ASP A 20 -1.46 -1.64 21.33
N PHE A 21 -1.80 -0.59 20.57
CA PHE A 21 -0.86 0.04 19.65
C PHE A 21 0.39 0.54 20.38
N LYS A 22 0.22 1.26 21.50
CA LYS A 22 1.36 1.79 22.28
C LYS A 22 2.29 0.67 22.76
N VAL A 23 1.73 -0.40 23.32
CA VAL A 23 2.51 -1.56 23.79
C VAL A 23 3.26 -2.22 22.62
N PHE A 24 2.58 -2.42 21.49
CA PHE A 24 3.21 -2.96 20.28
C PHE A 24 4.32 -2.05 19.74
N TRP A 25 4.06 -0.74 19.65
CA TRP A 25 4.99 0.24 19.10
C TRP A 25 6.28 0.36 19.93
N GLN A 26 6.18 0.25 21.24
CA GLN A 26 7.34 0.28 22.16
C GLN A 26 8.15 -1.02 22.16
N SER A 27 7.48 -2.17 21.98
CA SER A 27 8.12 -3.50 22.07
C SER A 27 8.72 -3.97 20.74
N THR A 28 8.01 -3.74 19.64
CA THR A 28 8.35 -4.28 18.31
C THR A 28 8.78 -3.18 17.35
N GLY A 29 8.18 -1.99 17.46
CA GLY A 29 8.54 -0.82 16.65
C GLY A 29 9.79 -0.08 17.17
N PRO A 30 9.94 1.22 16.86
CA PRO A 30 9.11 2.02 15.96
C PRO A 30 9.44 1.75 14.49
N PHE A 31 8.42 1.81 13.63
CA PHE A 31 8.57 1.62 12.18
C PHE A 31 8.62 2.95 11.43
N ARG A 32 9.28 2.96 10.27
CA ARG A 32 9.30 4.15 9.41
C ARG A 32 7.94 4.46 8.81
N TYR A 33 7.17 3.43 8.46
CA TYR A 33 5.84 3.54 7.86
C TYR A 33 4.84 2.67 8.62
N ALA A 34 3.61 3.17 8.73
CA ALA A 34 2.47 2.45 9.27
C ALA A 34 1.27 2.74 8.39
N LEU A 35 0.50 1.71 8.05
CA LEU A 35 -0.70 1.81 7.24
C LEU A 35 -1.87 1.16 7.97
N THR A 36 -3.02 1.83 7.95
CA THR A 36 -4.29 1.32 8.48
C THR A 36 -5.43 1.82 7.58
N SER A 37 -6.66 1.53 7.95
CA SER A 37 -7.83 2.05 7.26
C SER A 37 -8.22 3.45 7.73
N MET A 38 -8.81 4.27 6.86
CA MET A 38 -9.57 5.46 7.26
C MET A 38 -11.08 5.22 7.27
N GLU A 39 -11.58 4.34 6.39
CA GLU A 39 -13.02 4.12 6.20
C GLU A 39 -13.32 2.64 5.99
N TYR A 40 -14.47 2.18 6.45
CA TYR A 40 -14.91 0.80 6.23
C TYR A 40 -15.68 0.65 4.91
N PRO A 41 -15.44 -0.41 4.11
CA PRO A 41 -14.42 -1.45 4.29
C PRO A 41 -13.14 -1.13 3.50
N PRO A 42 -11.95 -1.15 4.13
CA PRO A 42 -10.71 -1.20 3.38
C PRO A 42 -10.59 -2.57 2.69
N VAL A 43 -10.26 -2.56 1.41
CA VAL A 43 -9.93 -3.78 0.68
C VAL A 43 -8.65 -4.39 1.29
N LEU A 44 -8.62 -5.71 1.51
CA LEU A 44 -7.42 -6.45 1.97
C LEU A 44 -6.83 -6.08 3.34
N LEU A 45 -7.55 -5.32 4.17
CA LEU A 45 -7.26 -5.18 5.60
C LEU A 45 -8.40 -5.77 6.43
N GLU A 46 -8.06 -6.46 7.51
CA GLU A 46 -9.02 -6.79 8.56
C GLU A 46 -9.44 -5.50 9.32
N PRO A 47 -10.61 -5.49 9.97
CA PRO A 47 -10.97 -4.41 10.89
C PRO A 47 -9.85 -4.18 11.92
N ASP A 48 -9.52 -2.91 12.15
CA ASP A 48 -8.49 -2.48 13.10
C ASP A 48 -7.08 -3.05 12.80
N GLU A 49 -6.86 -3.52 11.57
CA GLU A 49 -5.57 -4.02 11.14
C GLU A 49 -4.61 -2.89 10.76
N TRP A 50 -3.36 -3.10 11.15
CA TRP A 50 -2.24 -2.25 10.82
C TRP A 50 -1.17 -3.05 10.08
N VAL A 51 -0.55 -2.41 9.09
CA VAL A 51 0.61 -2.91 8.36
C VAL A 51 1.79 -1.97 8.62
N PHE A 52 2.92 -2.52 9.04
CA PHE A 52 4.11 -1.77 9.41
C PHE A 52 5.32 -2.20 8.60
N SER A 53 6.16 -1.25 8.19
CA SER A 53 7.44 -1.55 7.54
C SER A 53 8.41 -0.38 7.67
N ASN A 54 9.68 -0.66 7.39
CA ASN A 54 10.70 0.37 7.20
C ASN A 54 10.86 0.81 5.73
N ASP A 55 10.15 0.17 4.80
CA ASP A 55 10.17 0.44 3.37
C ASP A 55 8.71 0.56 2.84
N PRO A 56 8.36 1.65 2.15
CA PRO A 56 6.99 1.87 1.69
C PRO A 56 6.61 0.93 0.53
N VAL A 57 7.56 0.55 -0.34
CA VAL A 57 7.30 -0.35 -1.47
C VAL A 57 7.01 -1.75 -0.95
N LEU A 58 7.75 -2.21 0.06
CA LEU A 58 7.51 -3.52 0.67
C LEU A 58 6.15 -3.56 1.39
N LEU A 59 5.82 -2.49 2.13
CA LEU A 59 4.50 -2.33 2.74
C LEU A 59 3.37 -2.42 1.71
N LEU A 60 3.48 -1.68 0.59
CA LEU A 60 2.44 -1.66 -0.43
C LEU A 60 2.36 -2.97 -1.21
N LYS A 61 3.49 -3.64 -1.46
CA LYS A 61 3.52 -4.98 -2.05
C LYS A 61 2.82 -6.00 -1.16
N ASP A 62 3.03 -5.93 0.14
CA ASP A 62 2.35 -6.81 1.10
C ASP A 62 0.84 -6.55 1.13
N LEU A 63 0.43 -5.28 1.19
CA LEU A 63 -0.99 -4.90 1.08
C LEU A 63 -1.63 -5.43 -0.20
N MET A 64 -0.92 -5.36 -1.33
CA MET A 64 -1.39 -5.87 -2.62
C MET A 64 -1.32 -7.39 -2.76
N GLN A 65 -0.75 -8.13 -1.79
CA GLN A 65 -0.40 -9.54 -1.91
C GLN A 65 0.48 -9.82 -3.14
N PHE A 66 1.31 -8.85 -3.52
CA PHE A 66 2.07 -8.83 -4.78
C PHE A 66 3.00 -10.04 -4.89
N ASN A 67 3.78 -10.31 -3.84
CA ASN A 67 4.71 -11.45 -3.81
C ASN A 67 3.97 -12.79 -3.68
N GLU A 68 2.96 -12.85 -2.81
CA GLU A 68 2.18 -14.07 -2.54
C GLU A 68 1.48 -14.58 -3.80
N ARG A 69 0.89 -13.66 -4.57
CA ARG A 69 0.21 -13.96 -5.84
C ARG A 69 1.15 -13.99 -7.05
N LYS A 70 2.46 -13.78 -6.84
CA LYS A 70 3.48 -13.72 -7.88
C LYS A 70 3.11 -12.74 -9.00
N MET A 71 2.57 -11.59 -8.58
CA MET A 71 2.26 -10.50 -9.49
C MET A 71 3.54 -9.94 -10.09
N ALA A 72 3.40 -9.42 -11.30
CA ALA A 72 4.45 -8.86 -12.10
C ALA A 72 3.83 -7.92 -13.15
N PHE A 73 4.57 -6.88 -13.47
CA PHE A 73 4.25 -5.99 -14.57
C PHE A 73 4.66 -6.65 -15.88
N VAL A 74 3.68 -6.92 -16.75
CA VAL A 74 3.87 -7.57 -18.04
C VAL A 74 3.26 -6.72 -19.15
N LYS A 75 3.75 -6.92 -20.38
CA LYS A 75 3.17 -6.26 -21.55
C LYS A 75 1.71 -6.71 -21.74
N ALA A 76 0.84 -5.75 -22.04
CA ALA A 76 -0.55 -6.02 -22.36
C ALA A 76 -0.67 -6.71 -23.75
N PRO A 77 -1.70 -7.55 -23.98
CA PRO A 77 -1.93 -8.23 -25.27
C PRO A 77 -2.31 -7.30 -26.44
N PHE A 78 -2.38 -5.99 -26.21
CA PHE A 78 -2.58 -4.96 -27.22
C PHE A 78 -1.36 -4.03 -27.39
N SER A 79 -0.18 -4.48 -26.96
CA SER A 79 1.07 -3.81 -27.32
C SER A 79 1.23 -3.80 -28.85
N PRO A 80 1.94 -2.82 -29.45
CA PRO A 80 2.07 -2.71 -30.90
C PRO A 80 2.77 -3.90 -31.57
N GLU A 81 3.43 -4.76 -30.81
CA GLU A 81 3.95 -6.06 -31.28
C GLU A 81 2.82 -7.08 -31.53
N SER A 82 1.67 -6.91 -30.88
CA SER A 82 0.46 -7.70 -31.12
C SER A 82 -0.29 -7.18 -32.35
N LYS A 83 -0.49 -8.04 -33.35
CA LYS A 83 -1.11 -7.66 -34.63
C LYS A 83 -2.64 -7.48 -34.56
N SER A 84 -3.30 -7.74 -33.42
CA SER A 84 -4.74 -8.01 -33.40
C SER A 84 -5.61 -7.03 -32.61
N SER A 85 -5.07 -5.98 -32.00
CA SER A 85 -5.81 -5.31 -30.93
C SER A 85 -5.77 -3.79 -31.06
N LEU A 86 -6.93 -3.18 -31.31
CA LEU A 86 -7.14 -1.74 -31.10
C LEU A 86 -6.89 -1.44 -29.61
N LYS A 87 -5.81 -0.73 -29.30
CA LYS A 87 -5.48 -0.29 -27.93
C LYS A 87 -6.42 0.85 -27.53
N PRO A 88 -7.19 0.74 -26.43
CA PRO A 88 -7.92 1.88 -25.89
C PRO A 88 -6.95 3.01 -25.51
N GLU A 89 -7.25 4.24 -25.92
CA GLU A 89 -6.35 5.39 -25.73
C GLU A 89 -5.99 5.62 -24.26
N THR A 90 -6.88 5.25 -23.34
CA THR A 90 -6.73 5.45 -21.89
C THR A 90 -5.77 4.46 -21.22
N LEU A 91 -5.41 3.37 -21.90
CA LEU A 91 -4.57 2.29 -21.33
C LEU A 91 -3.11 2.43 -21.72
N LEU A 92 -2.25 2.00 -20.82
CA LEU A 92 -0.83 1.83 -21.03
C LEU A 92 -0.55 0.43 -21.62
N PRO A 93 0.62 0.23 -22.24
CA PRO A 93 1.02 -1.07 -22.83
C PRO A 93 1.40 -2.11 -21.75
N TRP A 94 0.95 -1.92 -20.51
CA TRP A 94 1.34 -2.67 -19.32
C TRP A 94 0.10 -3.10 -18.55
N ARG A 95 0.21 -4.27 -17.92
CA ARG A 95 -0.78 -4.78 -16.95
C ARG A 95 -0.07 -5.53 -15.84
N ILE A 96 -0.76 -5.72 -14.73
CA ILE A 96 -0.35 -6.59 -13.63
C ILE A 96 -0.93 -7.98 -13.92
N ASN A 97 -0.10 -9.02 -13.97
CA ASN A 97 -0.60 -10.40 -14.04
C ASN A 97 -1.08 -10.87 -12.65
N SER A 98 -1.92 -11.90 -12.61
CA SER A 98 -2.46 -12.44 -11.35
C SER A 98 -3.07 -11.37 -10.43
N PHE A 99 -3.66 -10.34 -11.03
CA PHE A 99 -4.20 -9.19 -10.31
C PHE A 99 -5.30 -9.66 -9.34
N CYS A 100 -5.25 -9.13 -8.13
CA CYS A 100 -6.11 -9.54 -7.03
C CYS A 100 -7.51 -8.91 -7.21
N GLU A 101 -8.56 -9.74 -7.23
CA GLU A 101 -9.93 -9.32 -7.55
C GLU A 101 -10.48 -8.36 -6.50
N GLU A 102 -10.01 -8.46 -5.27
CA GLU A 102 -10.38 -7.59 -4.17
C GLU A 102 -10.05 -6.13 -4.50
N TRP A 103 -9.02 -5.85 -5.30
CA TRP A 103 -8.72 -4.48 -5.78
C TRP A 103 -9.68 -3.98 -6.85
N SER A 104 -10.48 -4.84 -7.48
CA SER A 104 -11.42 -4.44 -8.53
C SER A 104 -12.55 -3.55 -8.03
N SER A 105 -12.91 -3.68 -6.76
CA SER A 105 -13.89 -2.83 -6.09
C SER A 105 -13.30 -1.51 -5.58
N MET A 106 -11.96 -1.38 -5.61
CA MET A 106 -11.28 -0.19 -5.14
C MET A 106 -11.25 0.89 -6.23
N GLY A 107 -11.70 2.10 -5.88
CA GLY A 107 -11.56 3.27 -6.74
C GLY A 107 -10.10 3.68 -6.90
N CYS A 108 -9.41 3.12 -7.90
CA CYS A 108 -8.05 3.49 -8.26
C CYS A 108 -7.97 3.86 -9.74
N ASP A 109 -7.55 5.08 -10.03
CA ASP A 109 -7.40 5.56 -11.40
C ASP A 109 -6.22 4.92 -12.15
N PHE A 110 -5.28 4.27 -11.45
CA PHE A 110 -4.02 3.78 -12.00
C PHE A 110 -4.12 2.45 -12.73
N PHE A 111 -5.12 1.64 -12.37
CA PHE A 111 -5.36 0.34 -12.98
C PHE A 111 -6.86 0.11 -13.17
N THR A 112 -7.21 -0.72 -14.15
CA THR A 112 -8.58 -1.20 -14.31
C THR A 112 -8.87 -2.36 -13.35
N PRO A 113 -10.14 -2.74 -13.15
CA PRO A 113 -10.51 -3.98 -12.46
C PRO A 113 -9.78 -5.25 -12.92
N MET A 114 -9.32 -5.28 -14.17
CA MET A 114 -8.59 -6.40 -14.77
C MET A 114 -7.06 -6.24 -14.68
N GLY A 115 -6.57 -5.27 -13.91
CA GLY A 115 -5.14 -5.01 -13.70
C GLY A 115 -4.42 -4.32 -14.85
N TYR A 116 -5.14 -3.75 -15.84
CA TYR A 116 -4.50 -2.97 -16.90
C TYR A 116 -4.11 -1.60 -16.40
N LEU A 117 -2.87 -1.17 -16.65
CA LEU A 117 -2.42 0.15 -16.22
C LEU A 117 -3.02 1.25 -17.09
N THR A 118 -3.32 2.41 -16.51
CA THR A 118 -3.92 3.55 -17.20
C THR A 118 -2.94 4.71 -17.33
N ARG A 119 -3.21 5.62 -18.27
CA ARG A 119 -2.38 6.84 -18.46
C ARG A 119 -2.30 7.76 -17.23
N LYS A 120 -3.14 7.55 -16.20
CA LYS A 120 -3.11 8.31 -14.94
C LYS A 120 -1.84 8.07 -14.12
N LEU A 121 -1.11 6.98 -14.38
CA LEU A 121 0.22 6.74 -13.82
C LEU A 121 1.32 7.69 -14.35
N THR A 122 0.99 8.62 -15.25
CA THR A 122 1.87 9.50 -16.03
C THR A 122 2.79 8.72 -16.98
N GLU A 123 2.47 8.78 -18.28
CA GLU A 123 3.08 8.12 -19.45
C GLU A 123 4.36 7.30 -19.22
N PRO A 124 4.30 6.09 -18.63
CA PRO A 124 5.33 5.12 -18.91
C PRO A 124 5.24 4.74 -20.38
N ASP A 125 6.31 5.04 -21.12
CA ASP A 125 6.39 4.67 -22.52
C ASP A 125 6.68 3.16 -22.68
N GLU A 126 6.68 2.69 -23.92
CA GLU A 126 6.96 1.28 -24.21
C GLU A 126 8.42 0.89 -23.99
N SER A 127 9.32 1.89 -23.93
CA SER A 127 10.76 1.72 -23.74
C SER A 127 11.12 1.44 -22.28
N MET A 128 10.25 1.81 -21.34
CA MET A 128 10.44 1.48 -19.93
C MET A 128 10.48 -0.03 -19.71
N GLY A 129 11.40 -0.49 -18.88
CA GLY A 129 11.42 -1.87 -18.39
C GLY A 129 10.38 -2.12 -17.30
N ALA A 130 10.01 -3.38 -17.08
CA ALA A 130 9.03 -3.77 -16.04
C ALA A 130 9.40 -3.23 -14.65
N ALA A 131 10.70 -3.23 -14.29
CA ALA A 131 11.19 -2.69 -13.03
C ALA A 131 10.94 -1.18 -12.87
N GLN A 132 11.08 -0.41 -13.96
CA GLN A 132 10.82 1.04 -13.92
C GLN A 132 9.32 1.33 -13.81
N VAL A 133 8.48 0.49 -14.45
CA VAL A 133 7.01 0.56 -14.33
C VAL A 133 6.58 0.25 -12.91
N GLU A 134 7.17 -0.79 -12.30
CA GLU A 134 6.93 -1.17 -10.91
C GLU A 134 7.28 -0.04 -9.94
N GLU A 135 8.47 0.55 -10.08
CA GLU A 135 8.90 1.69 -9.26
C GLU A 135 7.93 2.88 -9.38
N LEU A 136 7.59 3.25 -10.62
CA LEU A 136 6.63 4.33 -10.88
C LEU A 136 5.25 4.03 -10.28
N PHE A 137 4.78 2.80 -10.44
CA PHE A 137 3.50 2.36 -9.93
C PHE A 137 3.43 2.49 -8.41
N PHE A 138 4.37 1.91 -7.67
CA PHE A 138 4.34 1.94 -6.21
C PHE A 138 4.57 3.36 -5.66
N LYS A 139 5.37 4.18 -6.34
CA LYS A 139 5.51 5.60 -6.00
C LYS A 139 4.19 6.38 -6.12
N LYS A 140 3.41 6.11 -7.17
CA LYS A 140 2.10 6.75 -7.37
C LYS A 140 1.08 6.22 -6.38
N LEU A 141 1.08 4.91 -6.15
CA LEU A 141 0.19 4.26 -5.20
C LEU A 141 0.41 4.81 -3.78
N GLU A 142 1.66 4.96 -3.34
CA GLU A 142 2.02 5.55 -2.04
C GLU A 142 1.34 6.92 -1.81
N ILE A 143 1.31 7.76 -2.84
CA ILE A 143 0.75 9.12 -2.77
C ILE A 143 -0.78 9.10 -2.74
N SER A 144 -1.40 8.04 -3.29
CA SER A 144 -2.85 7.91 -3.42
C SER A 144 -3.53 7.11 -2.31
N MET A 145 -2.77 6.53 -1.37
CA MET A 145 -3.33 5.68 -0.32
C MET A 145 -4.48 6.36 0.46
N ASP A 146 -4.27 7.62 0.87
CA ASP A 146 -5.30 8.42 1.55
C ASP A 146 -6.56 8.60 0.68
N SER A 147 -6.43 8.88 -0.63
CA SER A 147 -7.60 8.97 -1.51
C SER A 147 -8.32 7.64 -1.75
N MET A 148 -7.67 6.51 -1.43
CA MET A 148 -8.19 5.16 -1.62
C MET A 148 -8.78 4.58 -0.32
N GLY A 149 -8.93 5.40 0.73
CA GLY A 149 -9.52 4.97 2.00
C GLY A 149 -8.54 4.35 3.00
N TYR A 150 -7.24 4.40 2.72
CA TYR A 150 -6.19 3.95 3.65
C TYR A 150 -5.52 5.14 4.32
N LYS A 151 -5.03 4.99 5.55
CA LYS A 151 -4.17 5.97 6.19
C LYS A 151 -2.72 5.51 6.10
N LEU A 152 -1.90 6.15 5.27
CA LEU A 152 -0.45 5.89 5.26
C LEU A 152 0.29 6.92 6.11
N LEU A 153 0.69 6.53 7.32
CA LEU A 153 1.53 7.32 8.21
C LEU A 153 3.00 7.14 7.87
N LYS A 154 3.68 8.27 7.64
CA LYS A 154 5.10 8.36 7.28
C LYS A 154 5.82 9.37 8.17
N PRO A 155 7.16 9.46 8.12
CA PRO A 155 7.88 10.48 8.87
C PRO A 155 7.48 11.88 8.40
N SER A 156 7.28 12.81 9.33
CA SER A 156 6.85 14.19 9.04
C SER A 156 7.94 15.02 8.35
N ASP A 157 9.21 14.64 8.52
CA ASP A 157 10.38 15.22 7.88
C ASP A 157 11.31 14.05 7.47
N PRO A 158 11.99 14.12 6.31
CA PRO A 158 12.95 13.10 5.88
C PRO A 158 14.06 12.76 6.90
N LYS A 159 14.37 13.67 7.83
CA LYS A 159 15.34 13.44 8.92
C LYS A 159 14.81 12.52 10.02
N PHE A 160 13.49 12.41 10.17
CA PHE A 160 12.89 11.50 11.12
C PHE A 160 12.87 10.08 10.57
N LYS A 161 13.11 9.12 11.46
CA LYS A 161 13.25 7.69 11.10
C LYS A 161 11.95 6.89 11.26
N THR A 162 10.91 7.50 11.83
CA THR A 162 9.71 6.80 12.29
C THR A 162 8.45 7.52 11.82
N ALA A 163 7.37 6.78 11.64
CA ALA A 163 6.07 7.33 11.27
C ALA A 163 5.58 8.35 12.32
N SER A 164 4.94 9.42 11.85
CA SER A 164 4.34 10.43 12.72
C SER A 164 2.96 9.98 13.20
N VAL A 165 2.94 9.18 14.26
CA VAL A 165 1.71 8.55 14.80
C VAL A 165 1.00 9.36 15.90
N HIS A 166 1.64 10.38 16.46
CA HIS A 166 1.17 11.05 17.68
C HIS A 166 -0.22 11.70 17.55
N ALA A 167 -0.46 12.43 16.45
CA ALA A 167 -1.75 13.08 16.22
C ALA A 167 -2.88 12.04 16.06
N TYR A 168 -2.61 10.98 15.29
CA TYR A 168 -3.55 9.88 15.08
C TYR A 168 -3.86 9.15 16.39
N LEU A 169 -2.84 8.81 17.19
CA LEU A 169 -3.04 8.12 18.47
C LEU A 169 -3.84 8.97 19.46
N LYS A 170 -3.62 10.29 19.48
CA LYS A 170 -4.36 11.18 20.38
C LYS A 170 -5.86 11.20 20.06
N GLU A 171 -6.21 11.21 18.78
CA GLU A 171 -7.61 11.14 18.33
C GLU A 171 -8.23 9.80 18.73
N TRP A 172 -7.54 8.70 18.42
CA TRP A 172 -8.00 7.36 18.76
C TRP A 172 -8.15 7.12 20.28
N GLU A 173 -7.24 7.64 21.11
CA GLU A 173 -7.35 7.59 22.57
C GLU A 173 -8.59 8.31 23.10
N GLN A 174 -8.96 9.42 22.45
CA GLN A 174 -10.18 10.15 22.79
C GLN A 174 -11.41 9.31 22.44
N ASP A 175 -11.42 8.70 21.26
CA ASP A 175 -12.51 7.82 20.81
C ASP A 175 -12.67 6.59 21.72
N ASP A 176 -11.56 5.93 22.10
CA ASP A 176 -11.55 4.82 23.06
C ASP A 176 -12.13 5.26 24.41
N SER A 177 -11.71 6.43 24.92
CA SER A 177 -12.23 6.97 26.17
C SER A 177 -13.73 7.29 26.11
N ASP A 178 -14.20 7.91 25.02
CA ASP A 178 -15.60 8.27 24.82
C ASP A 178 -16.49 7.03 24.67
N ALA A 179 -15.94 5.93 24.14
CA ALA A 179 -16.58 4.63 24.06
C ALA A 179 -16.50 3.81 25.37
N GLY A 180 -15.74 4.27 26.37
CA GLY A 180 -15.59 3.61 27.67
C GLY A 180 -14.53 2.52 27.75
N PHE A 181 -13.57 2.50 26.82
CA PHE A 181 -12.47 1.54 26.73
C PHE A 181 -11.15 2.04 27.36
N ALA A 182 -11.22 3.01 28.29
CA ALA A 182 -10.06 3.63 28.94
C ALA A 182 -9.19 2.67 29.78
#